data_AF-W2T9A4-F1
#
_entry.id   AF-W2T9A4-F1
#
_cell.length_a   1.000
_cell.length_b   1.000
_cell.length_c   1.000
_cell.angle_alpha   90.00
_cell.angle_beta   90.00
_cell.angle_gamma   90.00
#
_symmetry.space_group_name_H-M   'P 1'
#
loop_
_entity.id
_entity.type
_entity.pdbx_description
1 polymer ?
#
loop_
_entity_poly.entity_id
_entity_poly.type
_entity_poly.pdbx_seq_one_letter_code
_entity_poly.pdbx_strand_id
1 'polypeptide(L)'
;MKRERNEELCLMERRTIDLNTMGDEFDPPFLVEVRCQNTADYERGSTDTLVEQTCVHNLLRCVQRYGEVHVSKRPVGSAHWSPHTLRNVPIGCDCMWPVDRYGHQEL
;
A
#
# COMPACT_ATOMS: atom_id res chain seq x y z
N MET A 1 -8.58 -33.03 -2.60
CA MET A 1 -8.41 -32.14 -1.43
C MET A 1 -8.93 -30.76 -1.83
N LYS A 2 -10.02 -30.28 -1.22
CA LYS A 2 -10.51 -28.91 -1.49
C LYS A 2 -9.55 -27.94 -0.81
N ARG A 3 -8.92 -27.06 -1.58
CA ARG A 3 -8.07 -26.00 -1.05
C ARG A 3 -8.97 -25.00 -0.34
N GLU A 4 -8.70 -24.75 0.94
CA GLU A 4 -9.36 -23.66 1.66
C GLU A 4 -9.00 -22.34 0.98
N ARG A 5 -10.02 -21.52 0.70
CA ARG A 5 -9.85 -20.20 0.09
C ARG A 5 -9.96 -19.17 1.19
N ASN A 6 -8.88 -18.42 1.40
CA ASN A 6 -8.88 -17.27 2.29
C ASN A 6 -9.34 -16.04 1.50
N GLU A 7 -10.06 -15.15 2.17
CA GLU A 7 -10.51 -13.87 1.63
C GLU A 7 -9.84 -12.72 2.38
N GLU A 8 -9.68 -11.60 1.70
CA GLU A 8 -9.13 -10.38 2.30
C GLU A 8 -10.10 -9.83 3.34
N LEU A 9 -9.59 -9.49 4.53
CA LEU A 9 -10.40 -8.87 5.59
C LEU A 9 -10.61 -7.38 5.37
N CYS A 10 -9.72 -6.75 4.61
CA CYS A 10 -9.74 -5.32 4.31
C CYS A 10 -9.98 -5.10 2.82
N LEU A 11 -10.93 -4.23 2.48
CA LEU A 11 -11.12 -3.75 1.12
C LEU A 11 -9.93 -2.91 0.69
N MET A 12 -9.40 -3.21 -0.49
CA MET A 12 -8.21 -2.59 -1.03
C MET A 12 -8.41 -2.20 -2.48
N GLU A 13 -7.75 -1.12 -2.88
CA GLU A 13 -7.62 -0.69 -4.25
C GLU A 13 -6.17 -0.87 -4.72
N ARG A 14 -6.01 -1.38 -5.94
CA ARG A 14 -4.70 -1.51 -6.58
C ARG A 14 -4.57 -0.50 -7.70
N ARG A 15 -3.46 0.22 -7.72
CA ARG A 15 -3.14 1.19 -8.77
C ARG A 15 -1.73 0.98 -9.29
N THR A 16 -1.60 0.85 -10.60
CA THR A 16 -0.30 0.84 -11.26
C THR A 16 0.18 2.27 -11.47
N ILE A 17 1.41 2.57 -11.04
CA ILE A 17 2.05 3.87 -11.18
C ILE A 17 3.24 3.71 -12.12
N ASP A 18 3.26 4.47 -13.21
CA ASP A 18 4.41 4.57 -14.11
C ASP A 18 5.51 5.37 -13.43
N LEU A 19 6.73 4.83 -13.46
CA LEU A 19 7.91 5.46 -12.85
C LEU A 19 8.76 6.20 -13.88
N ASN A 20 8.65 5.87 -15.17
CA ASN A 20 9.46 6.50 -16.19
C ASN A 20 9.09 7.98 -16.33
N THR A 21 10.11 8.80 -16.52
CA THR A 21 9.96 10.23 -16.75
C THR A 21 10.68 10.63 -18.03
N MET A 22 10.58 11.90 -18.43
CA MET A 22 11.34 12.40 -19.59
C MET A 22 12.87 12.36 -19.36
N GLY A 23 13.34 12.32 -18.11
CA GLY A 23 14.77 12.35 -17.78
C GLY A 23 15.34 11.03 -17.28
N ASP A 24 14.50 10.16 -16.73
CA ASP A 24 14.92 8.94 -16.06
C ASP A 24 14.09 7.72 -16.48
N GLU A 25 14.76 6.59 -16.64
CA GLU A 25 14.17 5.27 -16.87
C GLU A 25 14.34 4.40 -15.62
N PHE A 26 13.33 3.59 -15.34
CA PHE A 26 13.27 2.68 -14.21
C PHE A 26 13.06 1.23 -14.67
N ASP A 27 13.60 0.28 -13.89
CA ASP A 27 13.36 -1.15 -14.06
C ASP A 27 13.01 -1.80 -12.70
N PRO A 28 11.79 -2.34 -12.51
CA PRO A 28 10.66 -2.27 -13.46
C PRO A 28 10.20 -0.82 -13.70
N PRO A 29 9.60 -0.52 -14.88
CA PRO A 29 9.17 0.84 -15.24
C PRO A 29 7.89 1.29 -14.53
N PHE A 30 7.33 0.45 -13.66
CA PHE A 30 6.13 0.74 -12.90
C PHE A 30 6.23 0.12 -11.51
N LEU A 31 5.40 0.62 -10.60
CA LEU A 31 5.08 -0.07 -9.35
C LEU A 31 3.58 -0.25 -9.19
N VAL A 32 3.19 -1.13 -8.27
CA VAL A 32 1.80 -1.33 -7.88
C VAL A 32 1.63 -0.81 -6.47
N GLU A 33 0.84 0.27 -6.34
CA GLU A 33 0.34 0.74 -5.07
C GLU A 33 -0.88 -0.09 -4.67
N VAL A 34 -0.93 -0.50 -3.40
CA VAL A 34 -2.09 -1.14 -2.79
C VAL A 34 -2.55 -0.30 -1.61
N ARG A 35 -3.71 0.33 -1.76
CA ARG A 35 -4.26 1.27 -0.79
C ARG A 35 -5.49 0.70 -0.12
N CYS A 36 -5.67 0.97 1.17
CA CYS A 36 -6.93 0.65 1.84
C CYS A 36 -8.02 1.53 1.26
N GLN A 37 -9.23 0.97 1.09
CA GLN A 37 -10.33 1.65 0.42
C GLN A 37 -10.58 3.04 1.03
N ASN A 38 -10.58 3.13 2.36
CA ASN A 38 -10.78 4.40 3.07
C ASN A 38 -9.67 5.43 2.79
N THR A 39 -8.41 5.01 2.72
CA THR A 39 -7.30 5.89 2.36
C THR A 39 -7.40 6.34 0.91
N ALA A 40 -7.74 5.42 -0.01
CA ALA A 40 -7.92 5.74 -1.42
C ALA A 40 -9.08 6.74 -1.65
N ASP A 41 -10.20 6.56 -0.95
CA ASP A 41 -11.36 7.44 -1.04
C ASP A 41 -11.07 8.84 -0.49
N TYR A 42 -10.34 8.92 0.63
CA TYR A 42 -9.89 10.18 1.21
C TYR A 42 -8.94 10.94 0.27
N GLU A 43 -7.93 10.27 -0.28
CA GLU A 43 -6.97 10.89 -1.20
C GLU A 43 -7.58 11.35 -2.53
N ARG A 44 -8.67 10.70 -2.96
CA ARG A 44 -9.48 11.15 -4.11
C ARG A 44 -10.40 12.32 -3.79
N GLY A 45 -10.54 12.71 -2.52
CA GLY A 45 -11.53 13.70 -2.09
C GLY A 45 -12.97 13.19 -2.19
N SER A 46 -13.18 11.87 -2.16
CA SER A 46 -14.54 11.28 -2.09
C SER A 46 -15.16 11.46 -0.72
N THR A 47 -14.34 11.66 0.32
CA THR A 47 -14.75 11.99 1.68
C THR A 47 -13.92 13.16 2.20
N ASP A 48 -14.54 14.05 2.98
CA ASP A 48 -13.86 15.20 3.58
C ASP A 48 -12.88 14.79 4.71
N THR A 49 -13.11 13.61 5.29
CA THR A 49 -12.31 13.04 6.38
C THR A 49 -12.00 11.58 6.12
N LEU A 50 -10.91 11.09 6.73
CA LEU A 50 -10.54 9.68 6.66
C LEU A 50 -11.52 8.86 7.51
N VAL A 51 -12.41 8.12 6.85
CA VAL A 51 -13.38 7.24 7.51
C VAL A 51 -12.69 5.94 7.91
N GLU A 52 -12.94 5.44 9.12
CA GLU A 52 -12.35 4.20 9.58
C GLU A 52 -12.96 2.99 8.85
N GLN A 53 -12.11 2.10 8.33
CA GLN A 53 -12.53 0.78 7.86
C GLN A 53 -12.25 -0.25 8.96
N THR A 54 -13.25 -1.06 9.26
CA THR A 54 -13.18 -2.12 10.26
C THR A 54 -13.10 -3.50 9.64
N CYS A 55 -12.61 -4.47 10.41
CA CYS A 55 -12.55 -5.88 10.05
C CYS A 55 -12.90 -6.75 11.27
N VAL A 56 -13.22 -8.03 11.06
CA VAL A 56 -13.62 -8.99 12.11
C VAL A 56 -14.76 -8.45 12.99
N HIS A 57 -15.99 -8.44 12.46
CA HIS A 57 -17.19 -7.99 13.18
C HIS A 57 -17.06 -6.62 13.88
N ASN A 58 -16.35 -5.68 13.24
CA ASN A 58 -16.09 -4.33 13.77
C ASN A 58 -15.18 -4.26 15.02
N LEU A 59 -14.46 -5.34 15.33
CA LEU A 59 -13.52 -5.38 16.46
C LEU A 59 -12.16 -4.80 16.07
N LEU A 60 -11.66 -5.13 14.89
CA LEU A 60 -10.34 -4.71 14.42
C LEU A 60 -10.44 -3.62 13.37
N ARG A 61 -9.31 -3.00 13.03
CA ARG A 61 -9.23 -1.92 12.06
C ARG A 61 -8.31 -2.26 10.90
N CYS A 62 -8.74 -1.89 9.71
CA CYS A 62 -7.91 -1.92 8.52
C CYS A 62 -6.98 -0.72 8.52
N VAL A 63 -5.68 -0.98 8.47
CA VAL A 63 -4.63 0.04 8.48
C VAL A 63 -3.77 -0.05 7.23
N GLN A 64 -3.43 1.10 6.68
CA GLN A 64 -2.54 1.19 5.52
C GLN A 64 -1.13 0.77 5.91
N ARG A 65 -0.62 -0.24 5.20
CA ARG A 65 0.78 -0.65 5.30
C ARG A 65 1.60 0.06 4.24
N TYR A 66 2.70 0.65 4.69
CA TYR A 66 3.72 1.24 3.83
C TYR A 66 5.00 0.40 3.86
N GLY A 67 5.76 0.44 2.77
CA GLY A 67 7.02 -0.26 2.66
C GLY A 67 8.01 0.43 1.72
N GLU A 68 9.13 -0.24 1.53
CA GLU A 68 10.14 0.16 0.56
C GLU A 68 10.05 -0.74 -0.68
N VAL A 69 10.27 -0.16 -1.85
CA VAL A 69 10.38 -0.88 -3.13
C VAL A 69 11.72 -0.55 -3.74
N HIS A 70 12.47 -1.59 -4.13
CA HIS A 70 13.76 -1.45 -4.77
C HIS A 70 13.60 -1.57 -6.29
N VAL A 71 14.13 -0.58 -7.00
CA VAL A 71 14.11 -0.49 -8.47
C VAL A 71 15.50 -0.12 -8.97
N SER A 72 15.78 -0.38 -10.24
CA SER A 72 16.95 0.18 -10.91
C SER A 72 16.55 1.49 -11.58
N LYS A 73 17.44 2.49 -11.56
CA LYS A 73 17.25 3.80 -12.19
C LYS A 73 18.44 4.16 -13.06
N ARG A 74 18.20 4.76 -14.23
CA ARG A 74 19.21 5.41 -15.07
C ARG A 74 18.68 6.68 -15.73
N PRO A 75 19.54 7.65 -16.07
CA PRO A 75 19.16 8.70 -17.02
C PRO A 75 18.81 8.10 -18.38
N VAL A 76 17.82 8.66 -19.08
CA VAL A 76 17.42 8.21 -20.42
C VAL A 76 18.64 8.18 -21.36
N GLY A 77 18.84 7.06 -22.05
CA GLY A 77 19.97 6.86 -22.96
C GLY A 77 21.31 6.54 -22.30
N SER A 78 21.40 6.54 -20.96
CA SER A 78 22.58 6.06 -20.25
C SER A 78 22.71 4.53 -20.34
N ALA A 79 23.94 4.03 -20.37
CA ALA A 79 24.20 2.59 -20.25
C ALA A 79 24.18 2.09 -18.79
N HIS A 80 24.29 3.00 -17.81
CA HIS A 80 24.54 2.64 -16.42
C HIS A 80 23.26 2.71 -15.58
N TRP A 81 22.86 1.55 -15.06
CA TRP A 81 21.82 1.42 -14.04
C TRP A 81 22.41 1.55 -12.65
N SER A 82 21.65 2.18 -11.75
CA SER A 82 21.98 2.30 -10.34
C SER A 82 20.80 1.89 -9.47
N PRO A 83 21.02 1.26 -8.30
CA PRO A 83 19.95 0.89 -7.40
C PRO A 83 19.28 2.14 -6.82
N HIS A 84 17.96 2.10 -6.72
CA HIS A 84 17.14 3.16 -6.17
C HIS A 84 16.05 2.58 -5.26
N THR A 85 15.82 3.21 -4.12
CA THR A 85 14.82 2.76 -3.14
C THR A 85 13.71 3.80 -3.04
N LEU A 86 12.51 3.40 -3.42
CA LEU A 86 11.29 4.16 -3.21
C LEU A 86 10.79 3.86 -1.80
N ARG A 87 10.59 4.91 -1.00
CA ARG A 87 10.12 4.80 0.38
C ARG A 87 8.66 5.19 0.51
N ASN A 88 8.02 4.73 1.57
CA ASN A 88 6.62 5.02 1.88
C ASN A 88 5.66 4.64 0.74
N VAL A 89 5.96 3.54 0.05
CA VAL A 89 5.07 3.00 -0.98
C VAL A 89 3.92 2.28 -0.27
N PRO A 90 2.64 2.58 -0.57
CA PRO A 90 1.52 1.82 -0.03
C PRO A 90 1.51 0.41 -0.63
N ILE A 91 1.77 -0.61 0.19
CA ILE A 91 1.98 -1.99 -0.28
C ILE A 91 0.88 -2.97 0.14
N GLY A 92 -0.05 -2.55 0.99
CA GLY A 92 -1.17 -3.39 1.40
C GLY A 92 -1.93 -2.82 2.60
N CYS A 93 -2.83 -3.64 3.12
CA CYS A 93 -3.63 -3.33 4.30
C CYS A 93 -3.60 -4.49 5.28
N ASP A 94 -3.43 -4.16 6.56
CA ASP A 94 -3.46 -5.15 7.63
C ASP A 94 -4.69 -4.92 8.51
N CYS A 95 -5.26 -6.02 9.00
CA CYS A 95 -6.33 -6.00 10.00
C CYS A 95 -5.69 -6.04 11.40
N MET A 96 -5.62 -4.89 12.07
CA MET A 96 -4.84 -4.71 13.29
C MET A 96 -5.70 -4.34 14.50
N TRP A 97 -5.13 -4.60 15.68
CA TRP A 97 -5.72 -4.30 16.98
C TRP A 97 -5.67 -2.80 17.30
N PRO A 98 -6.81 -2.15 17.58
CA PRO A 98 -6.83 -0.73 17.92
C PRO A 98 -6.44 -0.50 19.40
N VAL A 99 -5.20 -0.05 19.60
CA VAL A 99 -4.61 0.25 20.93
C VAL A 99 -5.39 1.33 21.68
N ASP A 100 -5.97 2.30 20.98
CA ASP A 100 -6.81 3.36 21.56
C ASP A 100 -8.15 2.84 22.12
N ARG A 101 -8.69 1.72 21.61
CA ARG A 101 -9.93 1.14 22.14
C ARG A 101 -9.70 0.13 23.24
N TYR A 102 -8.66 -0.66 23.11
CA TYR A 102 -8.46 -1.83 23.97
C TYR A 102 -7.16 -1.79 24.79
N GLY A 103 -6.37 -0.72 24.66
CA GLY A 103 -5.09 -0.57 25.34
C GLY A 103 -3.95 -1.35 24.71
N HIS A 104 -2.74 -1.14 25.25
CA HIS A 104 -1.62 -2.04 25.02
C HIS A 104 -1.94 -3.35 25.73
N GLN A 105 -2.00 -4.45 24.97
CA GLN A 105 -2.11 -5.77 25.58
C GLN A 105 -0.74 -6.09 26.18
N GLU A 106 -0.57 -5.82 27.47
CA GLU A 106 0.58 -6.32 28.24
C GLU A 106 0.47 -7.85 28.25
N LEU A 107 1.36 -8.51 27.49
CA LEU A 107 1.56 -9.96 27.51
C LEU A 107 2.75 -10.29 28.40
#